data_AF-A0A958QKF8-F1
#
_entry.id   AF-A0A958QKF8-F1
#
_cell.length_a   1.000
_cell.length_b   1.000
_cell.length_c   1.000
_cell.angle_alpha   90.00
_cell.angle_beta   90.00
_cell.angle_gamma   90.00
#
_symmetry.space_group_name_H-M   'P 1'
#
loop_
_entity.id
_entity.type
_entity.pdbx_description
1 polymer ?
#
loop_
_entity_poly.entity_id
_entity_poly.type
_entity_poly.pdbx_seq_one_letter_code
_entity_poly.pdbx_strand_id
1 'polypeptide(L)'
;MKWLLVGHRGTGKTSLLRRLETYFPTATCFDLDEEIAKRVGSNLVDYFNKQGEISFRQIELQTIRELMQSKSSYIIACGAGLLLDQLTTDAEKIWIRRYTDKLGRVFLDRPRLQKESLPLDEYMHRYRERNIMYQKYATEIVDIPEGFDAPNEAERDFFQQTFDMSEWTVTLQSYHFRNPDVLKLYLSKRVSWGLNLELRDDLLTKEQIHQALQIIPSKQALISFRQKNASKDLLTFVQKNQIPCDWDLELGEPPFTPTIVSLHKCKTIEEGLATLSKYTSSIQKAAFTTEDLEDVWRGDQWLTEANNRAFLPCSDSGLWNWYRLYRSHRQAVQFLADQTHSQLDQPQVLDAIRQQDFDEPNHFAAVIGNPVGHSLSPGMHYEFFLPYSIPFYAVPLKNWNIEILKKLGLKFAAVTSPFKTDAFSSAELLSDTAKHLKSVNTLVIDKKIEGHNTDVDGLKATLGYAQKPTAIWGGGGLLSSILANLPEACAYSSRTGQAKGNELKEKPKTLIWSVGRSQFEQEGVFPPADWKPEIIIDMNYTDDSYGKTYAQSIQAEYISGMTLFLEQARKQQEIWGKKLPL
;
A
#
# COMPACT_ATOMS: atom_id res chain seq x y z
N MET A 1 1.90 -0.58 -28.54
CA MET A 1 2.17 -0.69 -27.09
C MET A 1 2.74 -2.08 -26.82
N LYS A 2 3.84 -2.22 -26.09
CA LYS A 2 4.48 -3.52 -25.86
C LYS A 2 4.89 -3.62 -24.39
N TRP A 3 4.07 -4.27 -23.57
CA TRP A 3 4.26 -4.31 -22.12
C TRP A 3 4.46 -5.72 -21.61
N LEU A 4 5.39 -5.87 -20.68
CA LEU A 4 5.61 -7.07 -19.89
C LEU A 4 5.35 -6.73 -18.43
N LEU A 5 4.26 -7.26 -17.87
CA LEU A 5 3.93 -7.09 -16.45
C LEU A 5 4.76 -8.11 -15.65
N VAL A 6 5.70 -7.61 -14.86
CA VAL A 6 6.58 -8.41 -14.01
C VAL A 6 6.30 -8.12 -12.53
N GLY A 7 6.68 -9.03 -11.64
CA GLY A 7 6.43 -8.87 -10.21
C GLY A 7 6.15 -10.20 -9.51
N HIS A 8 6.06 -10.15 -8.19
CA HIS A 8 5.89 -11.36 -7.37
C HIS A 8 4.59 -12.10 -7.67
N ARG A 9 4.56 -13.39 -7.31
CA ARG A 9 3.32 -14.17 -7.37
C ARG A 9 2.33 -13.57 -6.36
N GLY A 10 1.05 -13.53 -6.70
CA GLY A 10 0.01 -12.98 -5.82
C GLY A 10 -0.08 -11.45 -5.80
N THR A 11 0.85 -10.71 -6.42
CA THR A 11 0.77 -9.24 -6.53
C THR A 11 -0.40 -8.74 -7.40
N GLY A 12 -1.10 -9.65 -8.11
CA GLY A 12 -2.30 -9.34 -8.87
C GLY A 12 -2.11 -9.10 -10.37
N LYS A 13 -0.98 -9.53 -10.98
CA LYS A 13 -0.70 -9.32 -12.41
C LYS A 13 -1.81 -9.85 -13.35
N THR A 14 -2.29 -11.06 -13.13
CA THR A 14 -3.39 -11.66 -13.93
C THR A 14 -4.69 -10.88 -13.76
N SER A 15 -4.99 -10.41 -12.54
CA SER A 15 -6.17 -9.56 -12.29
C SER A 15 -6.03 -8.20 -13.00
N LEU A 16 -4.87 -7.57 -12.89
CA LEU A 16 -4.56 -6.33 -13.59
C LEU A 16 -4.61 -6.50 -15.11
N LEU A 17 -4.12 -7.62 -15.67
CA LEU A 17 -4.19 -7.91 -17.10
C LEU A 17 -5.63 -7.85 -17.62
N ARG A 18 -6.59 -8.45 -16.90
CA ARG A 18 -8.02 -8.40 -17.25
C ARG A 18 -8.60 -6.98 -17.22
N ARG A 19 -8.12 -6.13 -16.31
CA ARG A 19 -8.52 -4.71 -16.27
C ARG A 19 -7.89 -3.94 -17.43
N LEU A 20 -6.62 -4.18 -17.72
CA LEU A 20 -5.91 -3.57 -18.85
C LEU A 20 -6.53 -3.96 -20.20
N GLU A 21 -7.07 -5.17 -20.36
CA GLU A 21 -7.86 -5.54 -21.55
C GLU A 21 -9.05 -4.61 -21.77
N THR A 22 -9.70 -4.19 -20.67
CA THR A 22 -10.82 -3.25 -20.72
C THR A 22 -10.36 -1.84 -21.09
N TYR A 23 -9.18 -1.42 -20.61
CA TYR A 23 -8.62 -0.10 -20.92
C TYR A 23 -7.98 -0.03 -22.32
N PHE A 24 -7.52 -1.16 -22.85
CA PHE A 24 -6.82 -1.24 -24.13
C PHE A 24 -7.41 -2.36 -25.01
N PRO A 25 -8.64 -2.19 -25.52
CA PRO A 25 -9.34 -3.24 -26.28
C PRO A 25 -8.64 -3.63 -27.60
N THR A 26 -7.69 -2.83 -28.08
CA THR A 26 -6.91 -3.10 -29.28
C THR A 26 -5.60 -3.84 -29.01
N ALA A 27 -5.14 -3.88 -27.75
CA ALA A 27 -3.93 -4.60 -27.38
C ALA A 27 -4.26 -6.08 -27.13
N THR A 28 -3.44 -6.99 -27.64
CA THR A 28 -3.61 -8.41 -27.31
C THR A 28 -3.01 -8.71 -25.95
N CYS A 29 -3.81 -9.25 -25.04
CA CYS A 29 -3.37 -9.56 -23.69
C CYS A 29 -3.14 -11.07 -23.53
N PHE A 30 -2.07 -11.44 -22.84
CA PHE A 30 -1.69 -12.83 -22.60
C PHE A 30 -1.27 -13.05 -21.15
N ASP A 31 -1.83 -14.05 -20.49
CA ASP A 31 -1.24 -14.59 -19.27
C ASP A 31 -0.26 -15.70 -19.66
N LEU A 32 1.03 -15.50 -19.37
CA LEU A 32 2.08 -16.40 -19.84
C LEU A 32 1.93 -17.81 -19.26
N ASP A 33 1.48 -17.94 -18.01
CA ASP A 33 1.27 -19.24 -17.39
C ASP A 33 0.10 -19.97 -18.09
N GLU A 34 -0.97 -19.26 -18.45
CA GLU A 34 -2.08 -19.85 -19.23
C GLU A 34 -1.64 -20.28 -20.64
N GLU A 35 -0.83 -19.48 -21.33
CA GLU A 35 -0.33 -19.82 -22.68
C GLU A 35 0.62 -21.02 -22.66
N ILE A 36 1.47 -21.14 -21.63
CA ILE A 36 2.32 -22.33 -21.45
C ILE A 36 1.44 -23.56 -21.18
N ALA A 37 0.41 -23.44 -20.33
CA ALA A 37 -0.50 -24.55 -20.03
C ALA A 37 -1.20 -25.06 -21.31
N LYS A 38 -1.67 -24.16 -22.17
CA LYS A 38 -2.23 -24.50 -23.50
C LYS A 38 -1.22 -25.23 -24.37
N ARG A 39 0.04 -24.78 -24.38
CA ARG A 39 1.13 -25.36 -25.18
C ARG A 39 1.50 -26.78 -24.74
N VAL A 40 1.59 -27.03 -23.43
CA VAL A 40 2.02 -28.33 -22.89
C VAL A 40 0.89 -29.34 -22.75
N GLY A 41 -0.38 -28.92 -22.93
CA GLY A 41 -1.56 -29.78 -22.88
C GLY A 41 -1.79 -30.45 -21.52
N SER A 42 -1.21 -29.92 -20.45
CA SER A 42 -1.29 -30.45 -19.08
C SER A 42 -1.26 -29.30 -18.07
N ASN A 43 -1.65 -29.57 -16.81
CA ASN A 43 -1.48 -28.59 -15.74
C ASN A 43 0.02 -28.29 -15.54
N LEU A 44 0.38 -27.01 -15.39
CA LEU A 44 1.75 -26.59 -15.14
C LEU A 44 2.38 -27.30 -13.94
N VAL A 45 1.59 -27.62 -12.91
CA VAL A 45 2.04 -28.38 -11.74
C VAL A 45 2.58 -29.75 -12.15
N ASP A 46 1.86 -30.47 -12.99
CA ASP A 46 2.23 -31.82 -13.43
C ASP A 46 3.44 -31.76 -14.38
N TYR A 47 3.43 -30.80 -15.31
CA TYR A 47 4.56 -30.56 -16.19
C TYR A 47 5.83 -30.25 -15.39
N PHE A 48 5.73 -29.36 -14.40
CA PHE A 48 6.84 -28.97 -13.55
C PHE A 48 7.38 -30.15 -12.74
N ASN A 49 6.49 -30.94 -12.12
CA ASN A 49 6.88 -32.12 -11.35
C ASN A 49 7.56 -33.18 -12.23
N LYS A 50 7.17 -33.29 -13.50
CA LYS A 50 7.72 -34.28 -14.45
C LYS A 50 9.03 -33.84 -15.10
N GLN A 51 9.15 -32.57 -15.49
CA GLN A 51 10.24 -32.07 -16.35
C GLN A 51 11.25 -31.18 -15.61
N GLY A 52 10.92 -30.73 -14.40
CA GLY A 52 11.76 -29.89 -13.56
C GLY A 52 11.79 -28.40 -13.96
N GLU A 53 12.42 -27.58 -13.11
CA GLU A 53 12.44 -26.12 -13.25
C GLU A 53 13.18 -25.66 -14.52
N ILE A 54 14.30 -26.30 -14.88
CA ILE A 54 15.11 -25.89 -16.03
C ILE A 54 14.29 -25.97 -17.34
N SER A 55 13.62 -27.10 -17.57
CA SER A 55 12.77 -27.31 -18.75
C SER A 55 11.61 -26.32 -18.79
N PHE A 56 10.99 -26.05 -17.62
CA PHE A 56 9.94 -25.04 -17.51
C PHE A 56 10.45 -23.65 -17.91
N ARG A 57 11.63 -23.23 -17.43
CA ARG A 57 12.23 -21.93 -17.80
C ARG A 57 12.53 -21.81 -19.30
N GLN A 58 12.93 -22.89 -19.95
CA GLN A 58 13.17 -22.91 -21.40
C GLN A 58 11.87 -22.69 -22.17
N ILE A 59 10.79 -23.40 -21.81
CA ILE A 59 9.48 -23.22 -22.44
C ILE A 59 8.91 -21.83 -22.14
N GLU A 60 9.09 -21.31 -20.93
CA GLU A 60 8.67 -19.97 -20.53
C GLU A 60 9.31 -18.90 -21.43
N LEU A 61 10.63 -18.97 -21.63
CA LEU A 61 11.37 -18.07 -22.52
C LEU A 61 11.03 -18.25 -24.01
N GLN A 62 10.78 -19.48 -24.46
CA GLN A 62 10.37 -19.74 -25.83
C GLN A 62 8.99 -19.13 -26.11
N THR A 63 8.02 -19.39 -25.22
CA THR A 63 6.63 -18.96 -25.39
C THR A 63 6.52 -17.45 -25.39
N ILE A 64 7.18 -16.75 -24.45
CA ILE A 64 7.14 -15.28 -24.42
C ILE A 64 7.77 -14.67 -25.69
N ARG A 65 8.85 -15.25 -26.24
CA ARG A 65 9.47 -14.75 -27.48
C ARG A 65 8.54 -14.90 -28.69
N GLU A 66 7.87 -16.04 -28.80
CA GLU A 66 6.88 -16.27 -29.86
C GLU A 66 5.70 -15.30 -29.75
N LEU A 67 5.18 -15.07 -28.54
CA LEU A 67 4.09 -14.11 -28.29
C LEU A 67 4.48 -12.69 -28.70
N MET A 68 5.66 -12.22 -28.27
CA MET A 68 6.17 -10.88 -28.62
C MET A 68 6.38 -10.69 -30.12
N GLN A 69 6.75 -11.74 -30.86
CA GLN A 69 6.92 -11.68 -32.32
C GLN A 69 5.58 -11.74 -33.06
N SER A 70 4.56 -12.36 -32.47
CA SER A 70 3.27 -12.62 -33.14
C SER A 70 2.35 -11.39 -33.23
N LYS A 71 2.59 -10.35 -32.41
CA LYS A 71 1.71 -9.17 -32.30
C LYS A 71 2.52 -7.86 -32.30
N SER A 72 1.99 -6.84 -32.97
CA SER A 72 2.56 -5.49 -32.97
C SER A 72 2.23 -4.70 -31.70
N SER A 73 1.13 -5.06 -31.01
CA SER A 73 0.71 -4.46 -29.74
C SER A 73 0.24 -5.52 -28.75
N TYR A 74 0.86 -5.58 -27.58
CA TYR A 74 0.58 -6.61 -26.58
C TYR A 74 0.83 -6.17 -25.14
N ILE A 75 0.15 -6.85 -24.21
CA ILE A 75 0.41 -6.82 -22.77
C ILE A 75 0.54 -8.27 -22.29
N ILE A 76 1.67 -8.63 -21.70
CA ILE A 76 1.91 -10.01 -21.23
C ILE A 76 2.08 -10.00 -19.72
N ALA A 77 1.23 -10.71 -18.99
CA ALA A 77 1.45 -11.00 -17.57
C ALA A 77 2.45 -12.15 -17.43
N CYS A 78 3.63 -11.86 -16.90
CA CYS A 78 4.74 -12.81 -16.82
C CYS A 78 4.69 -13.67 -15.54
N GLY A 79 5.20 -14.89 -15.62
CA GLY A 79 5.49 -15.71 -14.45
C GLY A 79 6.49 -15.02 -13.52
N ALA A 80 6.31 -15.18 -12.20
CA ALA A 80 7.15 -14.50 -11.20
C ALA A 80 8.64 -14.93 -11.24
N GLY A 81 8.95 -16.06 -11.88
CA GLY A 81 10.33 -16.56 -12.02
C GLY A 81 10.97 -16.31 -13.39
N LEU A 82 10.33 -15.51 -14.26
CA LEU A 82 10.85 -15.22 -15.59
C LEU A 82 12.28 -14.66 -15.53
N LEU A 83 13.18 -15.23 -16.33
CA LEU A 83 14.60 -14.85 -16.41
C LEU A 83 14.76 -13.58 -17.26
N LEU A 84 14.53 -12.42 -16.65
CA LEU A 84 14.50 -11.10 -17.34
C LEU A 84 15.82 -10.69 -18.00
N ASP A 85 16.93 -11.21 -17.50
CA ASP A 85 18.28 -11.01 -18.04
C ASP A 85 18.50 -11.75 -19.36
N GLN A 86 17.73 -12.81 -19.63
CA GLN A 86 17.77 -13.58 -20.87
C GLN A 86 16.78 -13.09 -21.93
N LEU A 87 16.08 -11.99 -21.64
CA LEU A 87 15.05 -11.42 -22.49
C LEU A 87 15.49 -10.08 -23.10
N THR A 88 16.07 -10.15 -24.30
CA THR A 88 16.33 -9.00 -25.16
C THR A 88 15.04 -8.57 -25.84
N THR A 89 14.53 -7.37 -25.52
CA THR A 89 13.27 -6.85 -26.04
C THR A 89 13.22 -5.33 -25.92
N ASP A 90 12.47 -4.69 -26.81
CA ASP A 90 12.11 -3.26 -26.74
C ASP A 90 10.84 -3.01 -25.91
N ALA A 91 10.20 -4.07 -25.40
CA ALA A 91 9.02 -3.95 -24.55
C ALA A 91 9.34 -3.30 -23.19
N GLU A 92 8.44 -2.43 -22.73
CA GLU A 92 8.51 -1.88 -21.38
C GLU A 92 8.26 -3.01 -20.37
N LYS A 93 9.14 -3.09 -19.37
CA LYS A 93 9.05 -4.04 -18.26
C LYS A 93 8.44 -3.29 -17.09
N ILE A 94 7.13 -3.47 -16.90
CA ILE A 94 6.34 -2.81 -15.86
C ILE A 94 6.33 -3.70 -14.62
N TRP A 95 7.06 -3.28 -13.59
CA TRP A 95 7.08 -3.99 -12.33
C TRP A 95 5.89 -3.59 -11.47
N ILE A 96 4.96 -4.51 -11.31
CA ILE A 96 3.80 -4.40 -10.43
C ILE A 96 4.20 -4.80 -9.01
N ARG A 97 3.90 -3.92 -8.06
CA ARG A 97 4.16 -4.09 -6.63
C ARG A 97 2.90 -3.86 -5.81
N ARG A 98 2.86 -4.47 -4.63
CA ARG A 98 1.90 -4.19 -3.58
C ARG A 98 2.58 -4.02 -2.24
N TYR A 99 1.97 -3.26 -1.33
CA TYR A 99 2.49 -3.09 0.04
C TYR A 99 2.71 -4.44 0.74
N THR A 100 1.79 -5.39 0.54
CA THR A 100 1.83 -6.73 1.16
C THR A 100 2.89 -7.66 0.58
N ASP A 101 3.51 -7.35 -0.57
CA ASP A 101 4.50 -8.25 -1.18
C ASP A 101 5.73 -8.45 -0.28
N LYS A 102 6.09 -7.46 0.54
CA LYS A 102 7.17 -7.54 1.54
C LYS A 102 6.81 -8.37 2.77
N LEU A 103 5.52 -8.58 3.03
CA LEU A 103 5.03 -9.42 4.11
C LEU A 103 5.14 -10.90 3.70
N GLY A 104 4.89 -11.19 2.44
CA GLY A 104 4.92 -12.54 1.90
C GLY A 104 3.55 -13.17 1.78
N ARG A 105 3.49 -14.31 1.08
CA ARG A 105 2.23 -14.97 0.73
C ARG A 105 2.38 -16.47 0.75
N VAL A 106 1.38 -17.16 1.28
CA VAL A 106 1.23 -18.60 1.23
C VAL A 106 0.25 -18.97 0.12
N PHE A 107 0.66 -19.89 -0.76
CA PHE A 107 -0.12 -20.34 -1.92
C PHE A 107 -0.54 -21.78 -1.74
N LEU A 108 -1.85 -22.04 -1.66
CA LEU A 108 -2.41 -23.40 -1.47
C LEU A 108 -2.36 -24.24 -2.75
N ASP A 109 -2.36 -23.59 -3.91
CA ASP A 109 -2.51 -24.17 -5.24
C ASP A 109 -1.17 -24.49 -5.94
N ARG A 110 -0.03 -24.25 -5.26
CA ARG A 110 1.30 -24.39 -5.86
C ARG A 110 2.11 -25.54 -5.25
N PRO A 111 2.75 -26.39 -6.08
CA PRO A 111 3.77 -27.31 -5.59
C PRO A 111 4.96 -26.54 -5.01
N ARG A 112 5.38 -26.94 -3.82
CA ARG A 112 6.55 -26.37 -3.13
C ARG A 112 7.84 -26.96 -3.67
N LEU A 113 8.84 -26.10 -3.85
CA LEU A 113 10.15 -26.51 -4.38
C LEU A 113 11.09 -26.95 -3.26
N GLN A 114 10.93 -26.37 -2.08
CA GLN A 114 11.65 -26.73 -0.87
C GLN A 114 10.64 -27.24 0.15
N LYS A 115 10.44 -28.55 0.22
CA LYS A 115 9.41 -29.13 1.11
C LYS A 115 9.82 -29.03 2.59
N GLU A 116 11.11 -28.82 2.85
CA GLU A 116 11.72 -28.79 4.17
C GLU A 116 11.60 -27.45 4.89
N SER A 117 11.43 -26.33 4.16
CA SER A 117 11.24 -24.99 4.75
C SER A 117 9.75 -24.70 5.00
N LEU A 118 9.40 -23.60 5.67
CA LEU A 118 8.00 -23.14 5.67
C LEU A 118 7.67 -22.40 4.37
N PRO A 119 6.40 -22.42 3.89
CA PRO A 119 6.01 -21.76 2.65
C PRO A 119 6.34 -20.26 2.62
N LEU A 120 6.20 -19.59 3.76
CA LEU A 120 6.51 -18.17 3.90
C LEU A 120 8.02 -17.91 3.79
N ASP A 121 8.87 -18.76 4.37
CA ASP A 121 10.33 -18.65 4.28
C ASP A 121 10.80 -18.83 2.83
N GLU A 122 10.23 -19.83 2.14
CA GLU A 122 10.48 -20.08 0.72
C GLU A 122 10.13 -18.85 -0.14
N TYR A 123 8.99 -18.20 0.15
CA TYR A 123 8.61 -16.96 -0.51
C TYR A 123 9.63 -15.84 -0.22
N MET A 124 9.97 -15.61 1.05
CA MET A 124 10.83 -14.50 1.45
C MET A 124 12.26 -14.62 0.93
N HIS A 125 12.77 -15.84 0.80
CA HIS A 125 14.06 -16.09 0.16
C HIS A 125 14.05 -15.64 -1.31
N ARG A 126 13.04 -16.10 -2.08
CA ARG A 126 12.89 -15.72 -3.51
C ARG A 126 12.52 -14.25 -3.69
N TYR A 127 11.81 -13.66 -2.73
CA TYR A 127 11.41 -12.25 -2.77
C TYR A 127 12.64 -11.34 -2.90
N ARG A 128 13.68 -11.60 -2.12
CA ARG A 128 14.93 -10.81 -2.13
C ARG A 128 15.65 -10.90 -3.47
N GLU A 129 15.85 -12.11 -3.98
CA GLU A 129 16.55 -12.35 -5.26
C GLU A 129 15.82 -11.70 -6.43
N ARG A 130 14.49 -11.88 -6.48
CA ARG A 130 13.65 -11.33 -7.54
C ARG A 130 13.56 -9.81 -7.48
N ASN A 131 13.51 -9.21 -6.30
CA ASN A 131 13.52 -7.74 -6.17
C ASN A 131 14.74 -7.12 -6.85
N ILE A 132 15.94 -7.70 -6.68
CA ILE A 132 17.16 -7.22 -7.33
C ILE A 132 17.00 -7.28 -8.86
N MET A 133 16.45 -8.37 -9.38
CA MET A 133 16.23 -8.55 -10.82
C MET A 133 15.17 -7.58 -11.37
N TYR A 134 14.05 -7.42 -10.67
CA TYR A 134 13.02 -6.47 -11.09
C TYR A 134 13.55 -5.03 -11.06
N GLN A 135 14.25 -4.62 -10.00
CA GLN A 135 14.83 -3.28 -9.91
C GLN A 135 15.85 -3.01 -11.03
N LYS A 136 16.63 -4.02 -11.41
CA LYS A 136 17.63 -3.91 -12.48
C LYS A 136 17.00 -3.74 -13.86
N TYR A 137 15.94 -4.50 -14.16
CA TYR A 137 15.39 -4.59 -15.52
C TYR A 137 14.09 -3.84 -15.75
N ALA A 138 13.37 -3.42 -14.70
CA ALA A 138 12.14 -2.65 -14.84
C ALA A 138 12.42 -1.28 -15.47
N THR A 139 11.61 -0.94 -16.48
CA THR A 139 11.58 0.40 -17.08
C THR A 139 10.57 1.30 -16.37
N GLU A 140 9.54 0.69 -15.78
CA GLU A 140 8.52 1.36 -14.98
C GLU A 140 8.21 0.54 -13.74
N ILE A 141 7.88 1.21 -12.64
CA ILE A 141 7.47 0.57 -11.41
C ILE A 141 6.12 1.16 -11.00
N VAL A 142 5.15 0.28 -10.75
CA VAL A 142 3.77 0.65 -10.43
C VAL A 142 3.37 -0.06 -9.15
N ASP A 143 3.12 0.74 -8.10
CA ASP A 143 2.51 0.27 -6.87
C ASP A 143 0.99 0.29 -7.03
N ILE A 144 0.36 -0.89 -6.92
CA ILE A 144 -1.09 -1.03 -6.95
C ILE A 144 -1.60 -1.00 -5.50
N PRO A 145 -2.52 -0.07 -5.16
CA PRO A 145 -3.07 0.02 -3.81
C PRO A 145 -3.83 -1.24 -3.38
N GLU A 146 -3.82 -1.53 -2.08
CA GLU A 146 -4.52 -2.69 -1.53
C GLU A 146 -6.05 -2.51 -1.57
N GLY A 147 -6.77 -3.58 -1.91
CA GLY A 147 -8.23 -3.58 -2.03
C GLY A 147 -8.79 -3.00 -3.35
N PHE A 148 -7.93 -2.56 -4.28
CA PHE A 148 -8.34 -2.07 -5.60
C PHE A 148 -8.18 -3.14 -6.66
N ASP A 149 -9.20 -4.00 -6.75
CA ASP A 149 -9.20 -5.14 -7.67
C ASP A 149 -10.22 -5.02 -8.82
N ALA A 150 -11.03 -3.96 -8.81
CA ALA A 150 -11.99 -3.62 -9.87
C ALA A 150 -11.48 -2.48 -10.76
N PRO A 151 -11.94 -2.41 -12.03
CA PRO A 151 -11.65 -1.28 -12.89
C PRO A 151 -12.11 0.04 -12.27
N ASN A 152 -11.27 1.07 -12.33
CA ASN A 152 -11.61 2.42 -11.88
C ASN A 152 -10.99 3.48 -12.81
N GLU A 153 -11.54 4.69 -12.78
CA GLU A 153 -11.18 5.77 -13.70
C GLU A 153 -9.73 6.21 -13.53
N ALA A 154 -9.29 6.47 -12.30
CA ALA A 154 -7.90 6.84 -12.04
C ALA A 154 -6.86 5.77 -12.47
N GLU A 155 -7.15 4.47 -12.30
CA GLU A 155 -6.28 3.40 -12.82
C GLU A 155 -6.24 3.42 -14.35
N ARG A 156 -7.40 3.60 -15.00
CA ARG A 156 -7.48 3.75 -16.45
C ARG A 156 -6.65 4.95 -16.91
N ASP A 157 -6.84 6.10 -16.28
CA ASP A 157 -6.15 7.33 -16.64
C ASP A 157 -4.65 7.20 -16.45
N PHE A 158 -4.22 6.59 -15.35
CA PHE A 158 -2.80 6.30 -15.11
C PHE A 158 -2.17 5.50 -16.27
N PHE A 159 -2.81 4.41 -16.69
CA PHE A 159 -2.26 3.58 -17.75
C PHE A 159 -2.40 4.22 -19.14
N GLN A 160 -3.51 4.91 -19.42
CA GLN A 160 -3.76 5.61 -20.69
C GLN A 160 -3.01 6.94 -20.79
N GLN A 161 -2.46 7.43 -19.68
CA GLN A 161 -1.77 8.72 -19.55
C GLN A 161 -2.69 9.92 -19.84
N THR A 162 -3.91 9.86 -19.34
CA THR A 162 -4.98 10.87 -19.51
C THR A 162 -5.22 11.65 -18.22
N PHE A 163 -4.16 12.21 -17.63
CA PHE A 163 -4.21 12.97 -16.38
C PHE A 163 -3.21 14.14 -16.40
N ASP A 164 -3.35 15.08 -15.46
CA ASP A 164 -2.39 16.17 -15.24
C ASP A 164 -1.79 16.10 -13.84
N MET A 165 -0.46 16.21 -13.76
CA MET A 165 0.31 16.25 -12.53
C MET A 165 1.17 17.51 -12.43
N SER A 166 0.80 18.59 -13.11
CA SER A 166 1.50 19.88 -13.12
C SER A 166 1.75 20.48 -11.72
N GLU A 167 0.88 20.19 -10.76
CA GLU A 167 1.00 20.63 -9.36
C GLU A 167 1.90 19.73 -8.51
N TRP A 168 2.41 18.64 -9.06
CA TRP A 168 3.21 17.66 -8.32
C TRP A 168 4.68 17.68 -8.72
N THR A 169 5.54 17.33 -7.76
CA THR A 169 6.98 17.25 -7.95
C THR A 169 7.49 15.83 -7.65
N VAL A 170 8.45 15.32 -8.42
CA VAL A 170 9.18 14.09 -8.10
C VAL A 170 10.67 14.39 -7.93
N THR A 171 11.26 13.89 -6.85
CA THR A 171 12.71 14.01 -6.62
C THR A 171 13.48 12.94 -7.41
N LEU A 172 14.41 13.38 -8.25
CA LEU A 172 15.30 12.49 -8.97
C LEU A 172 16.41 11.97 -8.06
N GLN A 173 16.46 10.65 -7.97
CA GLN A 173 17.50 9.89 -7.28
C GLN A 173 18.60 9.43 -8.25
N SER A 174 19.79 9.15 -7.72
CA SER A 174 20.94 8.67 -8.49
C SER A 174 20.68 7.37 -9.27
N TYR A 175 19.80 6.49 -8.77
CA TYR A 175 19.46 5.23 -9.45
C TYR A 175 18.75 5.44 -10.80
N HIS A 176 18.13 6.60 -11.05
CA HIS A 176 17.54 6.91 -12.36
C HIS A 176 18.61 7.00 -13.46
N PHE A 177 19.85 7.33 -13.10
CA PHE A 177 20.99 7.48 -14.00
C PHE A 177 21.74 6.16 -14.28
N ARG A 178 21.20 5.01 -13.82
CA ARG A 178 21.80 3.67 -14.02
C ARG A 178 21.94 3.26 -15.49
N ASN A 179 21.12 3.83 -16.37
CA ASN A 179 21.11 3.54 -17.79
C ASN A 179 20.56 4.78 -18.55
N PRO A 180 21.23 5.27 -19.61
CA PRO A 180 20.80 6.45 -20.35
C PRO A 180 19.42 6.33 -21.03
N ASP A 181 19.08 5.16 -21.57
CA ASP A 181 17.80 4.92 -22.24
C ASP A 181 16.66 4.87 -21.22
N VAL A 182 16.89 4.23 -20.07
CA VAL A 182 15.94 4.22 -18.95
C VAL A 182 15.71 5.63 -18.42
N LEU A 183 16.78 6.42 -18.25
CA LEU A 183 16.68 7.82 -17.81
C LEU A 183 15.84 8.64 -18.81
N LYS A 184 16.15 8.54 -20.10
CA LYS A 184 15.44 9.27 -21.14
C LYS A 184 13.97 8.90 -21.21
N LEU A 185 13.64 7.60 -21.16
CA LEU A 185 12.27 7.11 -21.15
C LEU A 185 11.52 7.60 -19.90
N TYR A 186 12.14 7.48 -18.73
CA TYR A 186 11.57 7.93 -17.46
C TYR A 186 11.25 9.43 -17.50
N LEU A 187 12.24 10.27 -17.81
CA LEU A 187 12.09 11.72 -17.80
C LEU A 187 11.08 12.20 -18.85
N SER A 188 11.15 11.68 -20.08
CA SER A 188 10.22 12.08 -21.15
C SER A 188 8.77 11.80 -20.76
N LYS A 189 8.52 10.66 -20.11
CA LYS A 189 7.19 10.28 -19.61
C LYS A 189 6.71 11.19 -18.49
N ARG A 190 7.55 11.50 -17.50
CA ARG A 190 7.17 12.40 -16.39
C ARG A 190 6.94 13.83 -16.87
N VAL A 191 7.77 14.33 -17.78
CA VAL A 191 7.58 15.63 -18.44
C VAL A 191 6.24 15.68 -19.18
N SER A 192 5.86 14.62 -19.89
CA SER A 192 4.57 14.56 -20.58
C SER A 192 3.36 14.51 -19.65
N TRP A 193 3.54 14.10 -18.39
CA TRP A 193 2.51 14.15 -17.34
C TRP A 193 2.37 15.53 -16.70
N GLY A 194 3.18 16.50 -17.10
CA GLY A 194 3.21 17.83 -16.50
C GLY A 194 4.08 17.94 -15.25
N LEU A 195 4.61 16.82 -14.72
CA LEU A 195 5.34 16.80 -13.44
C LEU A 195 6.53 17.76 -13.41
N ASN A 196 6.67 18.43 -12.27
CA ASN A 196 7.92 19.08 -11.90
C ASN A 196 8.93 18.04 -11.42
N LEU A 197 10.21 18.22 -11.75
CA LEU A 197 11.28 17.31 -11.41
C LEU A 197 12.34 18.03 -10.58
N GLU A 198 12.49 17.56 -9.33
CA GLU A 198 13.45 18.10 -8.38
C GLU A 198 14.81 17.42 -8.56
N LEU A 199 15.84 18.25 -8.68
CA LEU A 199 17.25 17.89 -8.78
C LEU A 199 17.98 18.39 -7.53
N ARG A 200 18.39 17.47 -6.67
CA ARG A 200 19.03 17.77 -5.38
C ARG A 200 20.55 17.69 -5.46
N ASP A 201 21.22 18.73 -5.00
CA ASP A 201 22.69 18.83 -5.03
C ASP A 201 23.39 17.88 -4.04
N ASP A 202 22.65 17.30 -3.09
CA ASP A 202 23.12 16.28 -2.16
C ASP A 202 22.89 14.84 -2.62
N LEU A 203 21.98 14.63 -3.58
CA LEU A 203 21.65 13.30 -4.12
C LEU A 203 22.28 13.02 -5.48
N LEU A 204 22.59 14.08 -6.25
CA LEU A 204 23.06 13.99 -7.63
C LEU A 204 24.39 14.69 -7.81
N THR A 205 25.24 14.15 -8.69
CA THR A 205 26.46 14.84 -9.13
C THR A 205 26.12 15.99 -10.08
N LYS A 206 27.07 16.92 -10.27
CA LYS A 206 26.88 18.02 -11.23
C LYS A 206 26.62 17.52 -12.64
N GLU A 207 27.32 16.46 -13.05
CA GLU A 207 27.16 15.82 -14.36
C GLU A 207 25.75 15.25 -14.53
N GLN A 208 25.20 14.62 -13.49
CA GLN A 208 23.83 14.10 -13.49
C GLN A 208 22.79 15.23 -13.57
N ILE A 209 22.98 16.32 -12.82
CA ILE A 209 22.11 17.50 -12.89
C ILE A 209 22.13 18.08 -14.31
N HIS A 210 23.30 18.28 -14.89
CA HIS A 210 23.43 18.79 -16.26
C HIS A 210 22.81 17.84 -17.29
N GLN A 211 23.00 16.52 -17.15
CA GLN A 211 22.40 15.53 -18.03
C GLN A 211 20.87 15.56 -17.98
N ALA A 212 20.29 15.69 -16.78
CA ALA A 212 18.84 15.80 -16.62
C ALA A 212 18.29 17.09 -17.23
N LEU A 213 18.96 18.22 -17.03
CA LEU A 213 18.55 19.53 -17.58
C LEU A 213 18.62 19.62 -19.11
N GLN A 214 19.28 18.67 -19.79
CA GLN A 214 19.20 18.56 -21.25
C GLN A 214 17.86 17.99 -21.74
N ILE A 215 17.11 17.32 -20.86
CA ILE A 215 15.85 16.65 -21.16
C ILE A 215 14.67 17.39 -20.53
N ILE A 216 14.85 17.91 -19.31
CA ILE A 216 13.79 18.55 -18.52
C ILE A 216 13.64 20.01 -18.95
N PRO A 217 12.43 20.46 -19.34
CA PRO A 217 12.17 21.87 -19.59
C PRO A 217 12.47 22.74 -18.36
N SER A 218 13.10 23.90 -18.53
CA SER A 218 13.52 24.75 -17.39
C SER A 218 12.38 25.15 -16.45
N LYS A 219 11.14 25.26 -16.95
CA LYS A 219 9.95 25.57 -16.12
C LYS A 219 9.49 24.41 -15.24
N GLN A 220 9.80 23.18 -15.61
CA GLN A 220 9.49 21.96 -14.85
C GLN A 220 10.66 21.50 -13.99
N ALA A 221 11.84 22.12 -14.12
CA ALA A 221 12.99 21.79 -13.29
C ALA A 221 12.93 22.57 -11.97
N LEU A 222 13.18 21.90 -10.85
CA LEU A 222 13.41 22.51 -9.54
C LEU A 222 14.80 22.13 -9.05
N ILE A 223 15.70 23.09 -8.85
CA ILE A 223 17.01 22.82 -8.24
C ILE A 223 16.91 23.04 -6.73
N SER A 224 17.21 21.99 -5.96
CA SER A 224 17.14 22.02 -4.50
C SER A 224 18.54 21.99 -3.90
N PHE A 225 18.89 23.04 -3.16
CA PHE A 225 20.17 23.15 -2.47
C PHE A 225 20.04 22.64 -1.03
N ARG A 226 20.89 21.67 -0.68
CA ARG A 226 20.98 20.99 0.63
C ARG A 226 22.41 20.89 1.14
N GLN A 227 23.41 21.22 0.33
CA GLN A 227 24.81 21.23 0.75
C GLN A 227 25.29 22.62 1.18
N LYS A 228 25.99 22.72 2.33
CA LYS A 228 26.60 23.97 2.82
C LYS A 228 27.58 24.61 1.84
N ASN A 229 28.28 23.79 1.05
CA ASN A 229 29.22 24.23 0.04
C ASN A 229 28.63 24.09 -1.37
N ALA A 230 27.37 24.52 -1.53
CA ALA A 230 26.70 24.56 -2.82
C ALA A 230 27.60 25.16 -3.91
N SER A 231 27.63 24.52 -5.07
CA SER A 231 28.50 24.93 -6.17
C SER A 231 28.15 26.34 -6.63
N LYS A 232 29.09 27.30 -6.48
CA LYS A 232 28.93 28.68 -6.96
C LYS A 232 28.54 28.74 -8.45
N ASP A 233 29.11 27.85 -9.25
CA ASP A 233 28.79 27.75 -10.68
C ASP A 233 27.33 27.32 -10.91
N LEU A 234 26.80 26.40 -10.08
CA LEU A 234 25.42 25.93 -10.17
C LEU A 234 24.46 27.03 -9.72
N LEU A 235 24.77 27.75 -8.64
CA LEU A 235 24.00 28.91 -8.18
C LEU A 235 23.92 29.99 -9.26
N THR A 236 25.06 30.33 -9.85
CA THR A 236 25.14 31.32 -10.94
C THR A 236 24.34 30.86 -12.16
N PHE A 237 24.41 29.56 -12.49
CA PHE A 237 23.64 28.98 -13.58
C PHE A 237 22.13 29.02 -13.33
N VAL A 238 21.68 28.64 -12.13
CA VAL A 238 20.26 28.67 -11.74
C VAL A 238 19.70 30.10 -11.80
N GLN A 239 20.43 31.06 -11.21
CA GLN A 239 20.03 32.46 -11.21
C GLN A 239 19.98 33.05 -12.62
N LYS A 240 21.03 32.83 -13.44
CA LYS A 240 21.12 33.35 -14.80
C LYS A 240 20.00 32.83 -15.71
N ASN A 241 19.63 31.56 -15.55
CA ASN A 241 18.60 30.92 -16.38
C ASN A 241 17.20 30.95 -15.74
N GLN A 242 17.03 31.62 -14.59
CA GLN A 242 15.76 31.73 -13.87
C GLN A 242 15.09 30.36 -13.61
N ILE A 243 15.90 29.35 -13.29
CA ILE A 243 15.39 28.01 -12.97
C ILE A 243 14.79 28.07 -11.57
N PRO A 244 13.58 27.51 -11.34
CA PRO A 244 13.01 27.39 -10.01
C PRO A 244 13.98 26.76 -9.00
N CYS A 245 14.01 27.31 -7.80
CA CYS A 245 14.99 26.94 -6.78
C CYS A 245 14.33 26.74 -5.41
N ASP A 246 14.69 25.65 -4.72
CA ASP A 246 14.36 25.41 -3.30
C ASP A 246 15.63 25.54 -2.45
N TRP A 247 15.65 26.54 -1.56
CA TRP A 247 16.74 26.79 -0.63
C TRP A 247 16.40 26.30 0.77
N ASP A 248 17.23 25.40 1.31
CA ASP A 248 17.10 24.94 2.69
C ASP A 248 17.70 25.96 3.67
N LEU A 249 16.86 26.48 4.57
CA LEU A 249 17.26 27.46 5.58
C LEU A 249 18.26 26.90 6.61
N GLU A 250 18.45 25.57 6.68
CA GLU A 250 19.54 24.96 7.45
C GLU A 250 20.95 25.35 6.91
N LEU A 251 21.02 25.88 5.68
CA LEU A 251 22.25 26.40 5.06
C LEU A 251 22.56 27.85 5.46
N GLY A 252 21.60 28.54 6.09
CA GLY A 252 21.64 29.98 6.37
C GLY A 252 20.79 30.80 5.39
N GLU A 253 20.94 32.13 5.46
CA GLU A 253 20.17 33.05 4.62
C GLU A 253 20.41 32.78 3.12
N PRO A 254 19.34 32.78 2.30
CA PRO A 254 19.45 32.50 0.89
C PRO A 254 20.24 33.62 0.17
N PRO A 255 21.11 33.29 -0.80
CA PRO A 255 21.95 34.27 -1.49
C PRO A 255 21.16 35.20 -2.44
N PHE A 256 19.92 34.84 -2.78
CA PHE A 256 18.95 35.61 -3.56
C PHE A 256 17.55 35.11 -3.18
N THR A 257 16.48 35.78 -3.62
CA THR A 257 15.10 35.32 -3.34
C THR A 257 14.79 34.02 -4.11
N PRO A 258 14.66 32.87 -3.43
CA PRO A 258 14.39 31.60 -4.10
C PRO A 258 12.89 31.43 -4.37
N THR A 259 12.53 30.49 -5.23
CA THR A 259 11.11 30.12 -5.47
C THR A 259 10.50 29.51 -4.21
N ILE A 260 11.24 28.61 -3.55
CA ILE A 260 10.85 27.92 -2.32
C ILE A 260 11.94 28.18 -1.29
N VAL A 261 11.53 28.51 -0.06
CA VAL A 261 12.36 28.30 1.13
C VAL A 261 11.83 27.09 1.87
N SER A 262 12.74 26.21 2.29
CA SER A 262 12.38 25.01 3.03
C SER A 262 13.12 24.91 4.36
N LEU A 263 12.54 24.16 5.28
CA LEU A 263 13.19 23.79 6.53
C LEU A 263 12.78 22.34 6.86
N HIS A 264 13.76 21.51 7.20
CA HIS A 264 13.56 20.06 7.42
C HIS A 264 13.78 19.65 8.88
N LYS A 265 14.38 20.53 9.68
CA LYS A 265 14.55 20.34 11.13
C LYS A 265 14.16 21.59 11.90
N CYS A 266 13.54 21.37 13.05
CA CYS A 266 13.23 22.41 14.03
C CYS A 266 13.29 21.81 15.44
N LYS A 267 13.43 22.64 16.47
CA LYS A 267 13.33 22.19 17.87
C LYS A 267 11.88 22.00 18.29
N THR A 268 11.04 22.95 17.93
CA THR A 268 9.58 22.85 18.02
C THR A 268 8.97 23.25 16.69
N ILE A 269 7.77 22.74 16.41
CA ILE A 269 7.07 23.07 15.17
C ILE A 269 6.79 24.58 15.07
N GLU A 270 6.43 25.24 16.17
CA GLU A 270 6.13 26.67 16.19
C GLU A 270 7.35 27.51 15.80
N GLU A 271 8.54 27.16 16.30
CA GLU A 271 9.79 27.85 15.94
C GLU A 271 10.09 27.68 14.44
N GLY A 272 9.91 26.48 13.91
CA GLY A 272 10.11 26.17 12.49
C GLY A 272 9.14 26.94 11.60
N LEU A 273 7.84 26.90 11.92
CA LEU A 273 6.79 27.61 11.18
C LEU A 273 6.96 29.13 11.25
N ALA A 274 7.32 29.68 12.42
CA ALA A 274 7.60 31.11 12.58
C ALA A 274 8.84 31.54 11.79
N THR A 275 9.85 30.68 11.67
CA THR A 275 11.04 30.95 10.86
C THR A 275 10.69 31.04 9.38
N LEU A 276 9.93 30.07 8.86
CA LEU A 276 9.48 30.07 7.46
C LEU A 276 8.58 31.27 7.13
N SER A 277 7.72 31.67 8.08
CA SER A 277 6.76 32.77 7.89
C SER A 277 7.40 34.14 7.63
N LYS A 278 8.72 34.29 7.87
CA LYS A 278 9.47 35.51 7.57
C LYS A 278 9.69 35.72 6.06
N TYR A 279 9.62 34.66 5.25
CA TYR A 279 9.93 34.69 3.82
C TYR A 279 8.63 34.74 3.00
N THR A 280 7.96 35.88 3.00
CA THR A 280 6.65 36.05 2.34
C THR A 280 6.70 36.09 0.82
N SER A 281 7.86 36.38 0.24
CA SER A 281 8.05 36.45 -1.23
C SER A 281 8.33 35.11 -1.89
N SER A 282 8.41 34.03 -1.09
CA SER A 282 8.70 32.66 -1.55
C SER A 282 7.59 31.71 -1.11
N ILE A 283 7.53 30.53 -1.73
CA ILE A 283 6.77 29.42 -1.17
C ILE A 283 7.47 28.96 0.13
N GLN A 284 6.69 28.78 1.19
CA GLN A 284 7.17 28.38 2.51
C GLN A 284 6.92 26.88 2.68
N LYS A 285 7.98 26.07 2.66
CA LYS A 285 7.90 24.60 2.74
C LYS A 285 8.38 24.09 4.09
N ALA A 286 7.44 23.71 4.95
CA ALA A 286 7.70 23.01 6.21
C ALA A 286 7.72 21.50 5.97
N ALA A 287 8.89 20.86 6.08
CA ALA A 287 9.06 19.42 5.84
C ALA A 287 9.76 18.73 7.03
N PHE A 288 9.31 19.05 8.24
CA PHE A 288 9.90 18.56 9.48
C PHE A 288 9.59 17.10 9.77
N THR A 289 10.49 16.43 10.47
CA THR A 289 10.15 15.20 11.20
C THR A 289 9.01 15.51 12.17
N THR A 290 7.90 14.79 12.01
CA THR A 290 6.66 14.96 12.76
C THR A 290 6.28 13.60 13.33
N GLU A 291 6.10 13.51 14.64
CA GLU A 291 5.94 12.22 15.33
C GLU A 291 4.54 12.01 15.92
N ASP A 292 3.75 13.07 16.04
CA ASP A 292 2.40 13.02 16.62
C ASP A 292 1.38 13.86 15.84
N LEU A 293 0.11 13.58 16.12
CA LEU A 293 -1.02 14.22 15.46
C LEU A 293 -1.20 15.69 15.85
N GLU A 294 -0.74 16.10 17.04
CA GLU A 294 -0.92 17.48 17.50
C GLU A 294 -0.07 18.42 16.65
N ASP A 295 1.16 18.03 16.34
CA ASP A 295 2.03 18.76 15.42
C ASP A 295 1.47 18.74 13.98
N VAL A 296 0.86 17.65 13.54
CA VAL A 296 0.14 17.64 12.26
C VAL A 296 -0.99 18.68 12.25
N TRP A 297 -1.76 18.79 13.33
CA TRP A 297 -2.82 19.78 13.45
C TRP A 297 -2.29 21.21 13.48
N ARG A 298 -1.22 21.50 14.22
CA ARG A 298 -0.57 22.82 14.21
C ARG A 298 -0.07 23.21 12.81
N GLY A 299 0.56 22.26 12.12
CA GLY A 299 1.00 22.44 10.73
C GLY A 299 -0.17 22.66 9.77
N ASP A 300 -1.29 21.96 9.95
CA ASP A 300 -2.52 22.16 9.18
C ASP A 300 -3.10 23.56 9.38
N GLN A 301 -3.14 24.05 10.62
CA GLN A 301 -3.58 25.42 10.90
C GLN A 301 -2.70 26.45 10.17
N TRP A 302 -1.37 26.30 10.27
CA TRP A 302 -0.43 27.18 9.58
C TRP A 302 -0.56 27.11 8.06
N LEU A 303 -0.78 25.92 7.48
CA LEU A 303 -1.04 25.74 6.06
C LEU A 303 -2.26 26.57 5.60
N THR A 304 -3.34 26.56 6.38
CA THR A 304 -4.61 27.23 6.00
C THR A 304 -4.59 28.75 6.10
N GLU A 305 -3.59 29.35 6.74
CA GLU A 305 -3.49 30.80 6.93
C GLU A 305 -2.98 31.55 5.68
N ALA A 306 -2.28 30.88 4.74
CA ALA A 306 -1.76 31.52 3.54
C ALA A 306 -1.55 30.54 2.37
N ASN A 307 -1.85 30.98 1.15
CA ASN A 307 -1.83 30.14 -0.06
C ASN A 307 -0.42 29.84 -0.60
N ASN A 308 0.63 30.48 -0.09
CA ASN A 308 2.02 30.22 -0.49
C ASN A 308 2.73 29.23 0.45
N ARG A 309 1.99 28.45 1.24
CA ARG A 309 2.53 27.52 2.23
C ARG A 309 2.38 26.07 1.79
N ALA A 310 3.32 25.25 2.25
CA ALA A 310 3.26 23.82 2.12
C ALA A 310 3.73 23.17 3.43
N PHE A 311 2.84 22.48 4.13
CA PHE A 311 3.18 21.63 5.26
C PHE A 311 3.23 20.16 4.81
N LEU A 312 4.41 19.56 4.86
CA LEU A 312 4.70 18.23 4.34
C LEU A 312 5.33 17.38 5.46
N PRO A 313 4.54 16.95 6.46
CA PRO A 313 5.05 16.22 7.62
C PRO A 313 5.76 14.93 7.17
N CYS A 314 6.90 14.65 7.80
CA CYS A 314 7.77 13.53 7.47
C CYS A 314 7.97 12.61 8.67
N SER A 315 8.12 11.32 8.44
CA SER A 315 8.27 10.27 9.43
C SER A 315 9.05 9.10 8.84
N ASP A 316 9.74 8.34 9.68
CA ASP A 316 10.51 7.18 9.24
C ASP A 316 9.64 5.97 8.86
N SER A 317 8.31 6.08 9.00
CA SER A 317 7.38 4.95 8.85
C SER A 317 6.18 5.22 7.95
N GLY A 318 6.11 6.39 7.29
CA GLY A 318 5.01 6.73 6.38
C GLY A 318 3.69 7.04 7.09
N LEU A 319 3.74 7.61 8.30
CA LEU A 319 2.56 7.90 9.13
C LEU A 319 1.58 8.91 8.52
N TRP A 320 2.09 9.80 7.68
CA TRP A 320 1.45 11.01 7.19
C TRP A 320 1.15 11.00 5.70
N ASN A 321 1.35 9.86 5.04
CA ASN A 321 0.98 9.68 3.63
C ASN A 321 -0.48 10.07 3.36
N TRP A 322 -1.41 9.63 4.21
CA TRP A 322 -2.83 9.99 4.12
C TRP A 322 -3.08 11.50 4.24
N TYR A 323 -2.35 12.19 5.12
CA TYR A 323 -2.50 13.62 5.33
C TYR A 323 -2.04 14.39 4.10
N ARG A 324 -0.92 13.97 3.50
CA ARG A 324 -0.37 14.60 2.29
C ARG A 324 -1.28 14.40 1.08
N LEU A 325 -1.98 13.27 0.97
CA LEU A 325 -3.05 13.08 -0.01
C LEU A 325 -4.23 14.01 0.29
N TYR A 326 -4.74 13.99 1.51
CA TYR A 326 -5.91 14.76 1.93
C TYR A 326 -5.75 16.27 1.72
N ARG A 327 -4.56 16.82 1.99
CA ARG A 327 -4.27 18.24 1.84
C ARG A 327 -3.64 18.64 0.51
N SER A 328 -3.47 17.71 -0.43
CA SER A 328 -2.80 17.95 -1.71
C SER A 328 -3.25 19.23 -2.43
N HIS A 329 -4.57 19.47 -2.52
CA HIS A 329 -5.16 20.66 -3.16
C HIS A 329 -4.85 22.00 -2.46
N ARG A 330 -4.34 21.98 -1.21
CA ARG A 330 -3.98 23.19 -0.45
C ARG A 330 -2.49 23.47 -0.39
N GLN A 331 -1.67 22.54 -0.87
CA GLN A 331 -0.22 22.68 -0.81
C GLN A 331 0.26 23.57 -1.95
N ALA A 332 0.97 24.67 -1.65
CA ALA A 332 1.62 25.48 -2.68
C ALA A 332 2.72 24.72 -3.45
N VAL A 333 3.23 23.64 -2.86
CA VAL A 333 4.12 22.66 -3.50
C VAL A 333 3.98 21.30 -2.82
N GLN A 334 4.00 20.24 -3.61
CA GLN A 334 3.84 18.86 -3.13
C GLN A 334 4.71 17.89 -3.90
N PHE A 335 4.99 16.75 -3.26
CA PHE A 335 5.97 15.78 -3.73
C PHE A 335 5.38 14.38 -3.73
N LEU A 336 5.52 13.70 -4.86
CA LEU A 336 5.24 12.28 -5.03
C LEU A 336 6.47 11.44 -4.69
N ALA A 337 6.22 10.20 -4.32
CA ALA A 337 7.27 9.23 -4.07
C ALA A 337 8.02 8.94 -5.38
N ASP A 338 9.32 8.81 -5.26
CA ASP A 338 10.13 8.20 -6.30
C ASP A 338 9.95 6.66 -6.28
N GLN A 339 10.37 5.95 -7.34
CA GLN A 339 10.14 4.50 -7.42
C GLN A 339 10.89 3.67 -6.33
N THR A 340 11.84 4.28 -5.61
CA THR A 340 12.55 3.68 -4.46
C THR A 340 11.95 4.02 -3.10
N HIS A 341 10.91 4.87 -3.05
CA HIS A 341 10.25 5.28 -1.80
C HIS A 341 11.25 5.88 -0.79
N SER A 342 12.12 6.78 -1.25
CA SER A 342 13.13 7.40 -0.39
C SER A 342 12.53 8.21 0.78
N GLN A 343 11.31 8.72 0.63
CA GLN A 343 10.50 9.31 1.70
C GLN A 343 9.13 8.65 1.75
N LEU A 344 8.85 7.90 2.83
CA LEU A 344 7.68 7.02 2.94
C LEU A 344 6.34 7.77 3.05
N ASP A 345 6.36 9.03 3.48
CA ASP A 345 5.16 9.87 3.53
C ASP A 345 4.75 10.44 2.18
N GLN A 346 5.61 10.36 1.15
CA GLN A 346 5.22 10.83 -0.18
C GLN A 346 4.20 9.86 -0.81
N PRO A 347 3.07 10.36 -1.35
CA PRO A 347 2.11 9.51 -2.04
C PRO A 347 2.62 9.00 -3.39
N GLN A 348 2.08 7.87 -3.83
CA GLN A 348 2.33 7.34 -5.17
C GLN A 348 1.55 8.13 -6.22
N VAL A 349 2.01 8.06 -7.48
CA VAL A 349 1.32 8.71 -8.61
C VAL A 349 -0.13 8.26 -8.71
N LEU A 350 -0.41 6.97 -8.60
CA LEU A 350 -1.77 6.44 -8.73
C LEU A 350 -2.68 6.88 -7.58
N ASP A 351 -2.16 6.96 -6.34
CA ASP A 351 -2.93 7.49 -5.21
C ASP A 351 -3.23 8.98 -5.39
N ALA A 352 -2.28 9.74 -5.95
CA ALA A 352 -2.46 11.16 -6.23
C ALA A 352 -3.45 11.43 -7.38
N ILE A 353 -3.46 10.62 -8.44
CA ILE A 353 -4.49 10.69 -9.50
C ILE A 353 -5.86 10.40 -8.90
N ARG A 354 -5.99 9.32 -8.11
CA ARG A 354 -7.24 9.00 -7.40
C ARG A 354 -7.71 10.09 -6.45
N GLN A 355 -6.80 10.87 -5.90
CA GLN A 355 -7.16 11.98 -5.03
C GLN A 355 -7.87 13.10 -5.80
N GLN A 356 -7.64 13.22 -7.12
CA GLN A 356 -8.29 14.21 -7.99
C GLN A 356 -9.77 13.91 -8.21
N ASP A 357 -10.22 12.69 -7.93
CA ASP A 357 -11.65 12.31 -7.97
C ASP A 357 -12.47 13.02 -6.87
N PHE A 358 -11.80 13.60 -5.87
CA PHE A 358 -12.43 14.30 -4.75
C PHE A 358 -12.22 15.81 -4.88
N ASP A 359 -13.32 16.54 -5.10
CA ASP A 359 -13.34 18.00 -5.19
C ASP A 359 -13.05 18.64 -3.81
N GLU A 360 -11.84 19.19 -3.66
CA GLU A 360 -11.32 19.91 -2.48
C GLU A 360 -11.90 19.43 -1.11
N PRO A 361 -11.64 18.17 -0.73
CA PRO A 361 -12.33 17.55 0.40
C PRO A 361 -12.01 18.26 1.72
N ASN A 362 -13.07 18.69 2.41
CA ASN A 362 -13.00 19.26 3.77
C ASN A 362 -13.23 18.21 4.87
N HIS A 363 -13.62 17.00 4.47
CA HIS A 363 -13.89 15.88 5.37
C HIS A 363 -13.29 14.61 4.79
N PHE A 364 -12.98 13.65 5.66
CA PHE A 364 -12.50 12.34 5.24
C PHE A 364 -13.08 11.23 6.11
N ALA A 365 -13.01 10.02 5.58
CA ALA A 365 -13.26 8.78 6.29
C ALA A 365 -11.96 7.99 6.41
N ALA A 366 -11.90 7.04 7.35
CA ALA A 366 -10.67 6.30 7.58
C ALA A 366 -10.87 4.87 8.09
N VAL A 367 -9.85 4.04 7.92
CA VAL A 367 -9.58 2.91 8.82
C VAL A 367 -8.41 3.30 9.73
N ILE A 368 -8.62 3.25 11.04
CA ILE A 368 -7.66 3.66 12.06
C ILE A 368 -7.08 2.41 12.73
N GLY A 369 -5.76 2.30 12.79
CA GLY A 369 -5.08 1.14 13.37
C GLY A 369 -3.57 1.29 13.41
N ASN A 370 -2.87 0.28 13.95
CA ASN A 370 -1.41 0.20 13.80
C ASN A 370 -0.92 -1.24 13.98
N PRO A 371 -0.32 -1.87 12.95
CA PRO A 371 -0.17 -1.39 11.57
C PRO A 371 -1.52 -1.39 10.81
N VAL A 372 -1.67 -0.54 9.79
CA VAL A 372 -2.92 -0.46 8.98
C VAL A 372 -2.71 -0.34 7.47
N GLY A 373 -1.48 -0.11 7.00
CA GLY A 373 -1.20 0.07 5.55
C GLY A 373 -1.50 -1.15 4.66
N HIS A 374 -1.75 -2.32 5.23
CA HIS A 374 -2.17 -3.54 4.51
C HIS A 374 -3.70 -3.67 4.39
N SER A 375 -4.46 -2.75 4.98
CA SER A 375 -5.92 -2.86 5.02
C SER A 375 -6.51 -2.70 3.64
N LEU A 376 -7.47 -3.57 3.29
CA LEU A 376 -8.25 -3.46 2.05
C LEU A 376 -9.36 -2.40 2.15
N SER A 377 -9.62 -1.85 3.35
CA SER A 377 -10.76 -0.95 3.61
C SER A 377 -10.79 0.31 2.73
N PRO A 378 -9.64 0.97 2.42
CA PRO A 378 -9.63 2.09 1.47
C PRO A 378 -10.21 1.71 0.09
N GLY A 379 -9.84 0.53 -0.43
CA GLY A 379 -10.42 -0.01 -1.67
C GLY A 379 -11.90 -0.34 -1.55
N MET A 380 -12.27 -1.06 -0.50
CA MET A 380 -13.65 -1.50 -0.27
C MET A 380 -14.65 -0.36 -0.11
N HIS A 381 -14.22 0.77 0.44
CA HIS A 381 -15.11 1.90 0.72
C HIS A 381 -14.96 3.05 -0.28
N TYR A 382 -14.05 2.97 -1.24
CA TYR A 382 -13.81 4.03 -2.22
C TYR A 382 -15.08 4.38 -3.00
N GLU A 383 -15.71 3.41 -3.68
CA GLU A 383 -16.93 3.67 -4.45
C GLU A 383 -18.11 4.12 -3.58
N PHE A 384 -18.17 3.65 -2.33
CA PHE A 384 -19.23 4.01 -1.39
C PHE A 384 -19.16 5.49 -0.99
N PHE A 385 -17.97 6.05 -0.82
CA PHE A 385 -17.80 7.44 -0.42
C PHE A 385 -17.57 8.42 -1.59
N LEU A 386 -17.24 7.93 -2.78
CA LEU A 386 -16.97 8.75 -3.96
C LEU A 386 -18.10 9.76 -4.29
N PRO A 387 -19.41 9.38 -4.29
CA PRO A 387 -20.50 10.32 -4.59
C PRO A 387 -20.64 11.49 -3.60
N TYR A 388 -20.03 11.38 -2.42
CA TYR A 388 -20.10 12.38 -1.35
C TYR A 388 -18.84 13.23 -1.26
N SER A 389 -17.87 13.02 -2.16
CA SER A 389 -16.55 13.67 -2.12
C SER A 389 -15.85 13.51 -0.76
N ILE A 390 -15.99 12.34 -0.13
CA ILE A 390 -15.32 12.00 1.14
C ILE A 390 -14.25 10.93 0.87
N PRO A 391 -12.95 11.27 0.79
CA PRO A 391 -11.92 10.26 0.60
C PRO A 391 -11.81 9.33 1.82
N PHE A 392 -11.45 8.06 1.57
CA PHE A 392 -11.24 7.05 2.62
C PHE A 392 -9.77 6.64 2.71
N TYR A 393 -9.13 6.85 3.86
CA TYR A 393 -7.70 6.59 4.04
C TYR A 393 -7.40 5.48 5.05
N ALA A 394 -6.22 4.88 4.95
CA ALA A 394 -5.63 4.13 6.05
C ALA A 394 -4.81 5.08 6.94
N VAL A 395 -5.22 5.25 8.19
CA VAL A 395 -4.63 6.22 9.13
C VAL A 395 -3.88 5.46 10.25
N PRO A 396 -2.55 5.31 10.14
CA PRO A 396 -1.75 4.71 11.19
C PRO A 396 -1.64 5.65 12.40
N LEU A 397 -1.92 5.16 13.60
CA LEU A 397 -1.72 5.92 14.84
C LEU A 397 -0.71 5.26 15.76
N LYS A 398 0.20 6.05 16.35
CA LYS A 398 1.03 5.61 17.47
C LYS A 398 0.22 5.59 18.77
N ASN A 399 -0.52 6.66 19.02
CA ASN A 399 -1.38 6.83 20.18
C ASN A 399 -2.78 7.25 19.72
N TRP A 400 -3.81 6.77 20.43
CA TRP A 400 -5.19 7.15 20.13
C TRP A 400 -5.42 8.63 20.42
N ASN A 401 -5.87 9.39 19.41
CA ASN A 401 -6.30 10.78 19.58
C ASN A 401 -7.36 11.14 18.53
N ILE A 402 -8.59 10.68 18.77
CA ILE A 402 -9.72 10.91 17.86
C ILE A 402 -10.14 12.38 17.78
N GLU A 403 -9.91 13.16 18.84
CA GLU A 403 -10.27 14.58 18.88
C GLU A 403 -9.48 15.40 17.87
N ILE A 404 -8.19 15.12 17.70
CA ILE A 404 -7.40 15.79 16.67
C ILE A 404 -7.81 15.38 15.26
N LEU A 405 -8.08 14.10 15.02
CA LEU A 405 -8.61 13.65 13.73
C LEU A 405 -9.97 14.30 13.41
N LYS A 406 -10.84 14.47 14.41
CA LYS A 406 -12.10 15.22 14.30
C LYS A 406 -11.85 16.67 13.91
N LYS A 407 -10.88 17.36 14.53
CA LYS A 407 -10.49 18.74 14.14
C LYS A 407 -9.95 18.82 12.70
N LEU A 408 -9.26 17.79 12.23
CA LEU A 408 -8.75 17.69 10.85
C LEU A 408 -9.85 17.37 9.82
N GLY A 409 -11.05 16.96 10.26
CA GLY A 409 -12.21 16.72 9.39
C GLY A 409 -12.67 15.26 9.30
N LEU A 410 -12.22 14.36 10.19
CA LEU A 410 -12.68 12.98 10.21
C LEU A 410 -14.20 12.90 10.49
N LYS A 411 -14.94 12.20 9.62
CA LYS A 411 -16.40 11.99 9.73
C LYS A 411 -16.82 10.56 10.01
N PHE A 412 -16.11 9.59 9.45
CA PHE A 412 -16.42 8.17 9.59
C PHE A 412 -15.14 7.38 9.81
N ALA A 413 -15.16 6.40 10.70
CA ALA A 413 -13.98 5.55 10.87
C ALA A 413 -14.32 4.08 11.12
N ALA A 414 -13.69 3.19 10.36
CA ALA A 414 -13.43 1.83 10.84
C ALA A 414 -12.27 1.88 11.83
N VAL A 415 -12.30 1.04 12.87
CA VAL A 415 -11.24 0.96 13.89
C VAL A 415 -10.78 -0.49 14.01
N THR A 416 -9.47 -0.70 13.86
CA THR A 416 -8.83 -2.01 14.02
C THR A 416 -7.82 -2.00 15.18
N SER A 417 -7.15 -3.13 15.38
CA SER A 417 -6.14 -3.29 16.43
C SER A 417 -5.08 -2.17 16.37
N PRO A 418 -4.62 -1.67 17.53
CA PRO A 418 -5.03 -2.02 18.90
C PRO A 418 -6.20 -1.19 19.46
N PHE A 419 -6.79 -0.27 18.69
CA PHE A 419 -7.54 0.86 19.24
C PHE A 419 -9.04 0.66 19.48
N LYS A 420 -9.56 -0.57 19.37
CA LYS A 420 -11.01 -0.81 19.50
C LYS A 420 -11.56 -0.48 20.90
N THR A 421 -10.74 -0.63 21.94
CA THR A 421 -11.09 -0.26 23.33
C THR A 421 -10.97 1.24 23.57
N ASP A 422 -10.01 1.90 22.93
CA ASP A 422 -9.87 3.36 22.99
C ASP A 422 -11.04 4.04 22.28
N ALA A 423 -11.42 3.53 21.10
CA ALA A 423 -12.62 3.97 20.38
C ALA A 423 -13.90 3.79 21.20
N PHE A 424 -14.03 2.67 21.93
CA PHE A 424 -15.14 2.46 22.86
C PHE A 424 -15.18 3.53 23.95
N SER A 425 -14.01 3.87 24.51
CA SER A 425 -13.90 4.83 25.60
C SER A 425 -14.17 6.28 25.16
N SER A 426 -13.90 6.61 23.89
CA SER A 426 -14.18 7.93 23.31
C SER A 426 -15.60 8.10 22.78
N ALA A 427 -16.35 7.02 22.58
CA ALA A 427 -17.71 7.10 22.06
C ALA A 427 -18.72 7.55 23.13
N GLU A 428 -19.54 8.55 22.79
CA GLU A 428 -20.58 9.10 23.68
C GLU A 428 -21.92 8.36 23.52
N LEU A 429 -22.16 7.82 22.34
CA LEU A 429 -23.35 7.03 22.02
C LEU A 429 -22.90 5.65 21.54
N LEU A 430 -23.33 4.60 22.24
CA LEU A 430 -22.90 3.23 21.95
C LEU A 430 -24.08 2.35 21.57
N SER A 431 -23.90 1.53 20.54
CA SER A 431 -24.84 0.43 20.26
C SER A 431 -24.83 -0.60 21.39
N ASP A 432 -25.91 -1.37 21.53
CA ASP A 432 -26.01 -2.38 22.59
C ASP A 432 -24.92 -3.46 22.46
N THR A 433 -24.60 -3.85 21.22
CA THR A 433 -23.48 -4.75 20.92
C THR A 433 -22.14 -4.17 21.38
N ALA A 434 -21.87 -2.89 21.10
CA ALA A 434 -20.62 -2.23 21.51
C ALA A 434 -20.52 -2.12 23.04
N LYS A 435 -21.62 -1.82 23.73
CA LYS A 435 -21.70 -1.80 25.21
C LYS A 435 -21.39 -3.16 25.80
N HIS A 436 -21.99 -4.22 25.26
CA HIS A 436 -21.81 -5.58 25.76
C HIS A 436 -20.36 -6.06 25.59
N LEU A 437 -19.74 -5.77 24.45
CA LEU A 437 -18.37 -6.21 24.13
C LEU A 437 -17.28 -5.28 24.65
N LYS A 438 -17.61 -4.06 25.07
CA LYS A 438 -16.66 -2.99 25.41
C LYS A 438 -15.62 -2.75 24.31
N SER A 439 -16.08 -2.77 23.06
CA SER A 439 -15.23 -2.73 21.87
C SER A 439 -15.98 -2.07 20.72
N VAL A 440 -15.36 -1.08 20.07
CA VAL A 440 -15.91 -0.34 18.93
C VAL A 440 -14.98 -0.51 17.74
N ASN A 441 -15.52 -0.97 16.61
CA ASN A 441 -14.79 -1.08 15.34
C ASN A 441 -15.35 -0.12 14.26
N THR A 442 -16.39 0.65 14.58
CA THR A 442 -17.11 1.51 13.63
C THR A 442 -17.57 2.79 14.33
N LEU A 443 -17.14 3.94 13.82
CA LEU A 443 -17.42 5.27 14.37
C LEU A 443 -18.18 6.14 13.36
N VAL A 444 -19.09 6.95 13.87
CA VAL A 444 -19.67 8.13 13.21
C VAL A 444 -19.29 9.35 14.05
N ILE A 445 -18.64 10.32 13.41
CA ILE A 445 -18.15 11.53 14.07
C ILE A 445 -18.96 12.72 13.58
N ASP A 446 -19.81 13.25 14.47
CA ASP A 446 -20.52 14.51 14.27
C ASP A 446 -20.38 15.40 15.51
N LYS A 447 -21.47 16.01 16.01
CA LYS A 447 -21.46 16.70 17.30
C LYS A 447 -21.02 15.77 18.42
N LYS A 448 -21.53 14.53 18.37
CA LYS A 448 -21.15 13.42 19.26
C LYS A 448 -20.46 12.31 18.48
N ILE A 449 -19.69 11.50 19.20
CA ILE A 449 -19.08 10.28 18.65
C ILE A 449 -20.03 9.10 18.90
N GLU A 450 -20.56 8.50 17.82
CA GLU A 450 -21.35 7.26 17.88
C GLU A 450 -20.44 6.05 17.60
N GLY A 451 -20.49 5.04 18.46
CA GLY A 451 -19.68 3.82 18.39
C GLY A 451 -20.51 2.55 18.23
N HIS A 452 -20.13 1.74 17.23
CA HIS A 452 -20.77 0.48 16.89
C HIS A 452 -19.72 -0.64 16.80
N ASN A 453 -20.21 -1.88 16.85
CA ASN A 453 -19.41 -3.08 16.62
C ASN A 453 -20.07 -3.92 15.52
N THR A 454 -19.40 -4.06 14.38
CA THR A 454 -19.86 -4.85 13.21
C THR A 454 -19.09 -6.15 13.03
N ASP A 455 -18.05 -6.42 13.84
CA ASP A 455 -17.27 -7.67 13.77
C ASP A 455 -18.15 -8.89 14.09
N VAL A 456 -19.17 -8.73 14.94
CA VAL A 456 -20.07 -9.82 15.34
C VAL A 456 -20.83 -10.38 14.15
N ASP A 457 -21.27 -9.53 13.23
CA ASP A 457 -21.99 -9.94 12.04
C ASP A 457 -21.07 -10.73 11.09
N GLY A 458 -19.85 -10.23 10.86
CA GLY A 458 -18.84 -10.92 10.07
C GLY A 458 -18.40 -12.25 10.69
N LEU A 459 -18.27 -12.29 12.01
CA LEU A 459 -17.92 -13.49 12.76
C LEU A 459 -18.99 -14.56 12.58
N LYS A 460 -20.28 -14.22 12.74
CA LYS A 460 -21.39 -15.17 12.54
C LYS A 460 -21.37 -15.79 11.14
N ALA A 461 -21.18 -14.97 10.11
CA ALA A 461 -21.10 -15.45 8.73
C ALA A 461 -19.93 -16.43 8.54
N THR A 462 -18.78 -16.15 9.12
CA THR A 462 -17.57 -16.99 8.97
C THR A 462 -17.63 -18.25 9.82
N LEU A 463 -18.23 -18.20 11.01
CA LEU A 463 -18.39 -19.40 11.86
C LEU A 463 -19.45 -20.37 11.31
N GLY A 464 -20.30 -19.95 10.37
CA GLY A 464 -21.26 -20.83 9.69
C GLY A 464 -20.63 -21.99 8.92
N TYR A 465 -19.33 -21.93 8.62
CA TYR A 465 -18.59 -23.03 7.98
C TYR A 465 -18.09 -24.09 8.97
N ALA A 466 -18.18 -23.85 10.29
CA ALA A 466 -17.60 -24.73 11.29
C ALA A 466 -18.36 -26.06 11.43
N GLN A 467 -17.60 -27.15 11.55
CA GLN A 467 -18.11 -28.49 11.79
C GLN A 467 -17.53 -29.07 13.08
N LYS A 468 -18.35 -29.84 13.79
CA LYS A 468 -17.97 -30.46 15.07
C LYS A 468 -17.18 -31.76 14.83
N PRO A 469 -16.20 -32.09 15.69
CA PRO A 469 -15.70 -31.31 16.83
C PRO A 469 -14.87 -30.10 16.39
N THR A 470 -14.92 -28.99 17.15
CA THR A 470 -14.28 -27.73 16.76
C THR A 470 -13.24 -27.29 17.80
N ALA A 471 -12.01 -27.05 17.35
CA ALA A 471 -10.94 -26.45 18.16
C ALA A 471 -10.73 -24.97 17.77
N ILE A 472 -10.45 -24.12 18.75
CA ILE A 472 -10.04 -22.73 18.54
C ILE A 472 -8.57 -22.59 18.90
N TRP A 473 -7.73 -22.23 17.94
CA TRP A 473 -6.30 -22.00 18.15
C TRP A 473 -6.04 -20.52 18.43
N GLY A 474 -5.65 -20.19 19.66
CA GLY A 474 -5.41 -18.82 20.10
C GLY A 474 -6.65 -18.14 20.66
N GLY A 475 -7.15 -17.13 19.95
CA GLY A 475 -8.44 -16.49 20.22
C GLY A 475 -8.38 -15.01 20.61
N GLY A 476 -7.29 -14.52 21.18
CA GLY A 476 -7.11 -13.09 21.51
C GLY A 476 -8.38 -12.40 22.04
N GLY A 477 -8.71 -11.23 21.48
CA GLY A 477 -9.95 -10.51 21.78
C GLY A 477 -11.23 -11.05 21.13
N LEU A 478 -11.12 -12.02 20.21
CA LEU A 478 -12.27 -12.65 19.54
C LEU A 478 -12.79 -13.89 20.27
N LEU A 479 -12.02 -14.45 21.21
CA LEU A 479 -12.30 -15.75 21.83
C LEU A 479 -13.69 -15.82 22.47
N SER A 480 -14.06 -14.80 23.25
CA SER A 480 -15.38 -14.71 23.88
C SER A 480 -16.51 -14.67 22.86
N SER A 481 -16.30 -13.96 21.74
CA SER A 481 -17.29 -13.85 20.66
C SER A 481 -17.41 -15.16 19.88
N ILE A 482 -16.30 -15.88 19.67
CA ILE A 482 -16.33 -17.20 19.04
C ILE A 482 -17.09 -18.19 19.92
N LEU A 483 -16.76 -18.27 21.21
CA LEU A 483 -17.42 -19.19 22.15
C LEU A 483 -18.90 -18.86 22.39
N ALA A 484 -19.29 -17.58 22.28
CA ALA A 484 -20.71 -17.20 22.34
C ALA A 484 -21.53 -17.74 21.15
N ASN A 485 -20.91 -17.95 19.98
CA ASN A 485 -21.56 -18.51 18.80
C ASN A 485 -21.35 -20.02 18.66
N LEU A 486 -20.25 -20.56 19.19
CA LEU A 486 -19.90 -21.99 19.18
C LEU A 486 -19.56 -22.45 20.61
N PRO A 487 -20.55 -22.59 21.51
CA PRO A 487 -20.31 -22.91 22.92
C PRO A 487 -19.71 -24.30 23.15
N GLU A 488 -19.82 -25.21 22.19
CA GLU A 488 -19.18 -26.52 22.23
C GLU A 488 -17.68 -26.51 21.88
N ALA A 489 -17.17 -25.43 21.28
CA ALA A 489 -15.80 -25.39 20.81
C ALA A 489 -14.82 -25.34 21.99
N CYS A 490 -13.69 -26.02 21.85
CA CYS A 490 -12.65 -26.03 22.88
C CYS A 490 -11.48 -25.13 22.44
N ALA A 491 -11.06 -24.24 23.33
CA ALA A 491 -10.02 -23.27 23.03
C ALA A 491 -8.64 -23.76 23.48
N TYR A 492 -7.61 -23.46 22.70
CA TYR A 492 -6.24 -23.87 22.94
C TYR A 492 -5.30 -22.67 22.86
N SER A 493 -4.25 -22.69 23.69
CA SER A 493 -3.19 -21.70 23.65
C SER A 493 -2.33 -21.87 22.42
N SER A 494 -2.22 -20.84 21.59
CA SER A 494 -1.28 -20.83 20.46
C SER A 494 0.19 -20.75 20.87
N ARG A 495 0.48 -20.56 22.17
CA ARG A 495 1.85 -20.49 22.72
C ARG A 495 2.33 -21.82 23.30
N THR A 496 1.43 -22.52 23.99
CA THR A 496 1.75 -23.73 24.74
C THR A 496 1.09 -24.98 24.18
N GLY A 497 0.13 -24.84 23.27
CA GLY A 497 -0.69 -25.92 22.75
C GLY A 497 -1.72 -26.48 23.74
N GLN A 498 -1.75 -25.99 24.98
CA GLN A 498 -2.62 -26.51 26.04
C GLN A 498 -4.05 -25.96 25.92
N ALA A 499 -5.03 -26.79 26.31
CA ALA A 499 -6.42 -26.39 26.39
C ALA A 499 -6.64 -25.28 27.44
N LYS A 500 -7.48 -24.31 27.09
CA LYS A 500 -7.94 -23.22 27.97
C LYS A 500 -9.30 -23.59 28.55
N GLY A 501 -9.30 -24.60 29.42
CA GLY A 501 -10.52 -25.16 30.00
C GLY A 501 -10.76 -26.58 29.52
N ASN A 502 -11.90 -26.82 28.86
CA ASN A 502 -12.23 -28.15 28.36
C ASN A 502 -11.35 -28.55 27.19
N GLU A 503 -11.03 -29.84 27.13
CA GLU A 503 -10.30 -30.45 26.03
C GLU A 503 -11.26 -31.28 25.17
N LEU A 504 -10.99 -31.32 23.86
CA LEU A 504 -11.74 -32.17 22.96
C LEU A 504 -11.49 -33.65 23.29
N LYS A 505 -12.58 -34.42 23.30
CA LYS A 505 -12.53 -35.89 23.45
C LYS A 505 -12.13 -36.61 22.16
N GLU A 506 -12.33 -35.94 21.03
CA GLU A 506 -12.09 -36.44 19.69
C GLU A 506 -11.27 -35.41 18.90
N LYS A 507 -10.62 -35.83 17.83
CA LYS A 507 -9.84 -34.92 16.97
C LYS A 507 -10.78 -33.90 16.32
N PRO A 508 -10.36 -32.63 16.19
CA PRO A 508 -11.21 -31.62 15.59
C PRO A 508 -11.41 -31.88 14.11
N LYS A 509 -12.66 -31.78 13.66
CA LYS A 509 -13.00 -31.69 12.23
C LYS A 509 -12.72 -30.28 11.69
N THR A 510 -12.94 -29.27 12.52
CA THR A 510 -12.64 -27.87 12.21
C THR A 510 -11.66 -27.28 13.21
N LEU A 511 -10.66 -26.56 12.69
CA LEU A 511 -9.80 -25.69 13.49
C LEU A 511 -10.06 -24.22 13.11
N ILE A 512 -10.45 -23.42 14.09
CA ILE A 512 -10.55 -21.97 13.95
C ILE A 512 -9.20 -21.37 14.32
N TRP A 513 -8.49 -20.81 13.34
CA TRP A 513 -7.23 -20.13 13.54
C TRP A 513 -7.46 -18.65 13.88
N SER A 514 -7.12 -18.24 15.11
CA SER A 514 -7.28 -16.86 15.59
C SER A 514 -5.98 -16.36 16.22
N VAL A 515 -4.88 -16.52 15.49
CA VAL A 515 -3.54 -16.07 15.89
C VAL A 515 -3.01 -15.12 14.82
N GLY A 516 -2.63 -13.91 15.22
CA GLY A 516 -1.98 -12.95 14.33
C GLY A 516 -0.55 -13.38 14.01
N ARG A 517 -0.03 -12.99 12.84
CA ARG A 517 1.30 -13.37 12.37
C ARG A 517 2.41 -13.08 13.39
N SER A 518 2.55 -11.83 13.83
CA SER A 518 3.65 -11.44 14.72
C SER A 518 3.62 -12.18 16.06
N GLN A 519 2.41 -12.47 16.56
CA GLN A 519 2.24 -13.29 17.75
C GLN A 519 2.74 -14.72 17.51
N PHE A 520 2.46 -15.29 16.34
CA PHE A 520 2.91 -16.63 16.01
C PHE A 520 4.44 -16.71 15.80
N GLU A 521 5.05 -15.72 15.14
CA GLU A 521 6.50 -15.69 14.91
C GLU A 521 7.32 -15.62 16.21
N GLN A 522 6.80 -14.96 17.25
CA GLN A 522 7.52 -14.78 18.51
C GLN A 522 7.50 -16.03 19.41
N GLU A 523 6.37 -16.72 19.47
CA GLU A 523 6.12 -17.75 20.50
C GLU A 523 5.05 -18.78 20.07
N GLY A 524 4.67 -18.78 18.79
CA GLY A 524 3.62 -19.64 18.26
C GLY A 524 4.04 -21.10 18.16
N VAL A 525 3.11 -21.99 18.49
CA VAL A 525 3.21 -23.42 18.24
C VAL A 525 2.08 -23.88 17.33
N PHE A 526 2.40 -24.76 16.38
CA PHE A 526 1.40 -25.38 15.54
C PHE A 526 0.52 -26.36 16.34
N PRO A 527 -0.72 -26.60 15.90
CA PRO A 527 -1.56 -27.66 16.46
C PRO A 527 -0.88 -29.04 16.33
N PRO A 528 -1.27 -30.02 17.17
CA PRO A 528 -0.74 -31.37 17.11
C PRO A 528 -0.80 -31.96 15.70
N ALA A 529 0.30 -32.59 15.27
CA ALA A 529 0.45 -33.09 13.91
C ALA A 529 -0.56 -34.19 13.54
N ASP A 530 -1.16 -34.85 14.54
CA ASP A 530 -2.11 -35.93 14.36
C ASP A 530 -3.57 -35.46 14.31
N TRP A 531 -3.88 -34.18 14.58
CA TRP A 531 -5.23 -33.64 14.53
C TRP A 531 -5.82 -33.64 13.12
N LYS A 532 -5.05 -33.23 12.11
CA LYS A 532 -5.43 -33.19 10.68
C LYS A 532 -6.91 -32.79 10.43
N PRO A 533 -7.35 -31.61 10.91
CA PRO A 533 -8.70 -31.14 10.67
C PRO A 533 -9.00 -31.04 9.17
N GLU A 534 -10.24 -31.30 8.79
CA GLU A 534 -10.70 -31.19 7.40
C GLU A 534 -10.82 -29.73 6.96
N ILE A 535 -11.18 -28.84 7.89
CA ILE A 535 -11.44 -27.42 7.62
C ILE A 535 -10.61 -26.54 8.56
N ILE A 536 -9.89 -25.59 7.98
CA ILE A 536 -9.25 -24.47 8.67
C ILE A 536 -10.03 -23.19 8.38
N ILE A 537 -10.59 -22.58 9.43
CA ILE A 537 -11.22 -21.27 9.34
C ILE A 537 -10.26 -20.24 9.93
N ASP A 538 -9.64 -19.42 9.09
CA ASP A 538 -8.69 -18.41 9.53
C ASP A 538 -9.41 -17.08 9.76
N MET A 539 -9.25 -16.50 10.96
CA MET A 539 -9.80 -15.17 11.25
C MET A 539 -8.99 -14.05 10.59
N ASN A 540 -7.79 -14.36 10.09
CA ASN A 540 -6.98 -13.42 9.31
C ASN A 540 -7.37 -13.51 7.82
N TYR A 541 -7.49 -12.37 7.16
CA TYR A 541 -7.72 -12.29 5.72
C TYR A 541 -6.42 -12.12 4.91
N THR A 542 -5.28 -11.92 5.56
CA THR A 542 -3.99 -11.68 4.90
C THR A 542 -3.37 -12.99 4.39
N ASP A 543 -2.61 -12.87 3.31
CA ASP A 543 -2.00 -14.03 2.64
C ASP A 543 -0.79 -14.64 3.37
N ASP A 544 -0.28 -13.97 4.41
CA ASP A 544 0.90 -14.36 5.19
C ASP A 544 0.56 -15.14 6.47
N SER A 545 -0.68 -15.60 6.61
CA SER A 545 -1.12 -16.32 7.81
C SER A 545 -0.46 -17.70 7.97
N TYR A 546 -0.06 -18.00 9.21
CA TYR A 546 0.37 -19.34 9.61
C TYR A 546 -0.78 -20.35 9.65
N GLY A 547 -2.03 -19.90 9.76
CA GLY A 547 -3.20 -20.78 9.60
C GLY A 547 -3.30 -21.31 8.17
N LYS A 548 -2.99 -20.46 7.18
CA LYS A 548 -2.87 -20.85 5.77
C LYS A 548 -1.68 -21.81 5.54
N THR A 549 -0.56 -21.57 6.22
CA THR A 549 0.59 -22.50 6.21
C THR A 549 0.22 -23.87 6.76
N TYR A 550 -0.51 -23.91 7.89
CA TYR A 550 -0.98 -25.16 8.48
C TYR A 550 -1.97 -25.88 7.56
N ALA A 551 -2.94 -25.16 6.98
CA ALA A 551 -3.87 -25.72 6.01
C ALA A 551 -3.15 -26.38 4.83
N GLN A 552 -2.10 -25.73 4.28
CA GLN A 552 -1.29 -26.28 3.20
C GLN A 552 -0.58 -27.58 3.59
N SER A 553 -0.03 -27.66 4.82
CA SER A 553 0.77 -28.81 5.25
C SER A 553 -0.05 -30.09 5.45
N ILE A 554 -1.35 -29.94 5.76
CA ILE A 554 -2.28 -31.06 5.96
C ILE A 554 -3.30 -31.22 4.81
N GLN A 555 -3.24 -30.36 3.79
CA GLN A 555 -4.18 -30.34 2.66
C GLN A 555 -5.66 -30.15 3.09
N ALA A 556 -5.89 -29.33 4.12
CA ALA A 556 -7.23 -29.00 4.59
C ALA A 556 -7.92 -27.97 3.69
N GLU A 557 -9.25 -27.99 3.69
CA GLU A 557 -10.05 -26.89 3.16
C GLU A 557 -9.76 -25.61 3.95
N TYR A 558 -9.53 -24.50 3.25
CA TYR A 558 -9.17 -23.23 3.88
C TYR A 558 -10.26 -22.19 3.64
N ILE A 559 -10.86 -21.70 4.72
CA ILE A 559 -11.81 -20.59 4.72
C ILE A 559 -11.08 -19.34 5.21
N SER A 560 -10.94 -18.35 4.33
CA SER A 560 -10.26 -17.08 4.63
C SER A 560 -11.11 -16.17 5.51
N GLY A 561 -10.44 -15.37 6.35
CA GLY A 561 -11.08 -14.29 7.11
C GLY A 561 -11.66 -13.17 6.24
N MET A 562 -11.50 -13.26 4.91
CA MET A 562 -12.14 -12.35 3.96
C MET A 562 -13.67 -12.30 4.13
N THR A 563 -14.32 -13.42 4.44
CA THR A 563 -15.77 -13.44 4.70
C THR A 563 -16.15 -12.54 5.88
N LEU A 564 -15.39 -12.63 6.98
CA LEU A 564 -15.56 -11.76 8.14
C LEU A 564 -15.35 -10.29 7.76
N PHE A 565 -14.26 -10.02 7.03
CA PHE A 565 -13.89 -8.68 6.59
C PHE A 565 -14.94 -8.02 5.68
N LEU A 566 -15.49 -8.75 4.72
CA LEU A 566 -16.50 -8.24 3.79
C LEU A 566 -17.83 -7.94 4.49
N GLU A 567 -18.31 -8.84 5.34
CA GLU A 567 -19.57 -8.62 6.06
C GLU A 567 -19.48 -7.48 7.08
N GLN A 568 -18.37 -7.36 7.81
CA GLN A 568 -18.20 -6.23 8.73
C GLN A 568 -18.08 -4.89 7.99
N ALA A 569 -17.47 -4.87 6.79
CA ALA A 569 -17.40 -3.69 5.92
C ALA A 569 -18.76 -3.31 5.34
N ARG A 570 -19.56 -4.29 4.91
CA ARG A 570 -20.94 -4.07 4.45
C ARG A 570 -21.81 -3.47 5.55
N LYS A 571 -21.69 -3.96 6.79
CA LYS A 571 -22.40 -3.40 7.95
C LYS A 571 -21.93 -2.00 8.33
N GLN A 572 -20.65 -1.70 8.16
CA GLN A 572 -20.14 -0.33 8.29
C GLN A 572 -20.84 0.62 7.31
N GLN A 573 -20.92 0.25 6.03
CA GLN A 573 -21.61 1.04 5.00
C GLN A 573 -23.11 1.22 5.32
N GLU A 574 -23.81 0.21 5.84
CA GLU A 574 -25.20 0.36 6.29
C GLU A 574 -25.36 1.38 7.42
N ILE A 575 -24.38 1.48 8.33
CA ILE A 575 -24.41 2.44 9.44
C ILE A 575 -24.09 3.85 8.94
N TRP A 576 -23.01 4.00 8.16
CA TRP A 576 -22.59 5.29 7.62
C TRP A 576 -23.60 5.86 6.62
N GLY A 577 -24.21 5.01 5.78
CA GLY A 577 -25.21 5.41 4.79
C GLY A 577 -26.45 6.07 5.39
N LYS A 578 -26.77 5.79 6.66
CA LYS A 578 -27.86 6.47 7.39
C LYS A 578 -27.54 7.90 7.81
N LYS A 579 -26.26 8.30 7.71
CA LYS A 579 -25.72 9.58 8.18
C LYS A 579 -25.14 10.42 7.04
N LEU A 580 -24.92 9.81 5.87
CA LEU A 580 -24.55 10.52 4.66
C LEU A 580 -25.76 11.30 4.12
N PRO A 581 -25.54 12.46 3.48
CA PRO A 581 -26.61 13.22 2.85
C PRO A 581 -27.28 12.37 1.75
N LEU A 582 -28.59 12.55 1.57
CA LEU A 582 -29.37 11.85 0.53
C LEU A 582 -29.08 12.40 -0.86
#